data_AF-A0A942AUT1-F1
#
_entry.id   AF-A0A942AUT1-F1
#
_cell.length_a   1.000
_cell.length_b   1.000
_cell.length_c   1.000
_cell.angle_alpha   90.00
_cell.angle_beta   90.00
_cell.angle_gamma   90.00
#
_symmetry.space_group_name_H-M   'P 1'
#
loop_
_entity.id
_entity.type
_entity.pdbx_description
1 polymer ?
#
loop_
_entity_poly.entity_id
_entity_poly.type
_entity_poly.pdbx_seq_one_letter_code
_entity_poly.pdbx_strand_id
1 'polypeptide(L)'
;MYALECRKGIPVLLKDVYVELIILPDVVFKPKMINQCLIAFSVPLKMLDSSDTTNLEQSIFTAFIQALIHFGIVNPLITDAVIADMFKEAKGRFLIIAKSNSMLEVNDGETNCHYVSKRYCDVVLDEIADFLGRKGKEEKLSIEDSKSIIGSVADYVATEAKELIAKFNTEQLLYNLLSLHHAIVYWSGLTHGRFKQLSEAYAYIGAKFENQLEYLNQYSEMNILTQGLIEYIILDDIHNEQEEQSIENIDRLFALMHFNTNMGSYIDQLSAGLPNSELSILDNGRLALPKTLIDRINSYFYRLRELGLNHPELLRELNSLMPQYDIDTTTPEFNTAYEKEFGLSFEKYMSLFHTAYDYALKNQRPIVKIPLHVFKNQIAGKCLTEQEFSAFMEHYVLQKSLKTEELKPSDQWLQRYNRSVQLTARPWVLFEGNLYFTTKTLCESTMILMERLSNGTIRKRSKEMNSFVAGINKEKGHLFTMNVSDYYKKLNIEGVYINEEVAVKPGKWLNADSDLGDIDILLINIPRKLIVCIEAKDFVESRTVYELIQQDRKIVTKELAHVVRRDEWCKKNILSFQKYVEAVDKTYTVKTIFLTYNESAYNYFEHEEKVDILFLSAIDLIENPMVVFD
;
A
#
# COMPACT_ATOMS: atom_id res chain seq x y z
N MET A 1 -1.48 33.05 -8.15
CA MET A 1 -2.38 34.21 -8.36
C MET A 1 -3.50 34.26 -7.34
N TYR A 2 -4.45 33.32 -7.33
CA TYR A 2 -5.53 33.29 -6.32
C TYR A 2 -5.04 33.41 -4.85
N ALA A 3 -3.93 32.76 -4.53
CA ALA A 3 -3.30 32.86 -3.21
C ALA A 3 -2.90 34.30 -2.82
N LEU A 4 -2.47 35.14 -3.77
CA LEU A 4 -2.08 36.54 -3.52
C LEU A 4 -3.29 37.34 -3.04
N GLU A 5 -4.42 37.16 -3.70
CA GLU A 5 -5.68 37.82 -3.35
C GLU A 5 -6.15 37.37 -1.97
N CYS A 6 -6.21 36.06 -1.76
CA CYS A 6 -6.74 35.48 -0.52
C CYS A 6 -5.88 35.77 0.71
N ARG A 7 -4.55 35.77 0.57
CA ARG A 7 -3.62 35.85 1.71
C ARG A 7 -3.05 37.22 1.95
N LYS A 8 -2.90 38.03 0.89
CA LYS A 8 -2.34 39.38 0.99
C LYS A 8 -3.40 40.47 0.81
N GLY A 9 -4.63 40.12 0.44
CA GLY A 9 -5.72 41.08 0.24
C GLY A 9 -5.46 42.04 -0.91
N ILE A 10 -4.56 41.66 -1.84
CA ILE A 10 -4.17 42.49 -2.98
C ILE A 10 -5.04 42.05 -4.18
N PRO A 11 -5.87 42.93 -4.75
CA PRO A 11 -6.55 42.65 -6.01
C PRO A 11 -5.51 42.33 -7.08
N VAL A 12 -5.61 41.15 -7.67
CA VAL A 12 -4.52 40.60 -8.49
C VAL A 12 -4.61 41.07 -9.94
N LEU A 13 -5.76 40.89 -10.58
CA LEU A 13 -5.97 41.22 -11.99
C LEU A 13 -6.63 42.60 -12.14
N LEU A 14 -6.07 43.41 -13.03
CA LEU A 14 -6.63 44.69 -13.46
C LEU A 14 -7.39 44.55 -14.79
N LYS A 15 -7.07 43.52 -15.58
CA LYS A 15 -7.65 43.20 -16.90
C LYS A 15 -7.59 41.69 -17.14
N ASP A 16 -8.53 41.18 -17.94
CA ASP A 16 -8.50 39.80 -18.42
C ASP A 16 -7.51 39.67 -19.59
N VAL A 17 -6.68 38.63 -19.53
CA VAL A 17 -5.72 38.30 -20.59
C VAL A 17 -5.59 36.78 -20.70
N TYR A 18 -5.38 36.31 -21.92
CA TYR A 18 -4.91 34.96 -22.20
C TYR A 18 -3.39 34.94 -22.15
N VAL A 19 -2.84 33.88 -21.58
CA VAL A 19 -1.40 33.67 -21.52
C VAL A 19 -1.06 32.38 -22.26
N GLU A 20 -0.19 32.50 -23.25
CA GLU A 20 0.48 31.38 -23.89
C GLU A 20 1.86 31.19 -23.24
N LEU A 21 2.07 30.02 -22.64
CA LEU A 21 3.36 29.65 -22.06
C LEU A 21 4.22 28.97 -23.14
N ILE A 22 5.42 29.52 -23.39
CA ILE A 22 6.34 28.98 -24.40
C ILE A 22 7.66 28.62 -23.73
N ILE A 23 8.13 27.38 -23.89
CA ILE A 23 9.43 26.94 -23.36
C ILE A 23 10.44 26.98 -24.49
N LEU A 24 11.54 27.75 -24.34
CA LEU A 24 12.53 27.96 -25.40
C LEU A 24 13.97 27.66 -24.93
N PRO A 25 14.83 27.04 -25.77
CA PRO A 25 16.19 26.61 -25.39
C PRO A 25 17.14 27.72 -24.90
N ASP A 26 17.04 28.93 -25.47
CA ASP A 26 18.08 29.98 -25.35
C ASP A 26 17.52 31.40 -25.14
N VAL A 27 16.40 31.54 -24.43
CA VAL A 27 15.72 32.84 -24.25
C VAL A 27 15.63 33.17 -22.76
N VAL A 28 16.05 34.39 -22.35
CA VAL A 28 15.71 35.00 -21.04
C VAL A 28 14.19 35.20 -20.97
N PHE A 29 13.56 35.26 -19.79
CA PHE A 29 12.15 35.63 -19.67
C PHE A 29 11.80 36.85 -20.54
N LYS A 30 11.10 36.60 -21.65
CA LYS A 30 10.71 37.62 -22.63
C LYS A 30 9.22 37.56 -22.80
N PRO A 31 8.48 38.43 -22.09
CA PRO A 31 7.06 38.52 -22.28
C PRO A 31 6.78 39.35 -23.54
N LYS A 32 5.84 38.90 -24.37
CA LYS A 32 5.45 39.60 -25.60
C LYS A 32 3.93 39.67 -25.67
N MET A 33 3.40 40.89 -25.78
CA MET A 33 1.99 41.08 -26.11
C MET A 33 1.80 40.73 -27.58
N ILE A 34 1.02 39.68 -27.84
CA ILE A 34 0.68 39.24 -29.21
C ILE A 34 -0.47 40.10 -29.74
N ASN A 35 -1.48 40.33 -28.91
CA ASN A 35 -2.59 41.24 -29.17
C ASN A 35 -3.17 41.76 -27.84
N GLN A 36 -4.26 42.53 -27.90
CA GLN A 36 -4.87 43.19 -26.73
C GLN A 36 -5.28 42.23 -25.60
N CYS A 37 -5.48 40.95 -25.91
CA CYS A 37 -5.93 39.96 -24.95
C CYS A 37 -5.00 38.73 -24.86
N LEU A 38 -3.81 38.74 -25.48
CA LEU A 38 -2.91 37.57 -25.49
C LEU A 38 -1.46 37.95 -25.25
N ILE A 39 -0.84 37.31 -24.27
CA ILE A 39 0.58 37.41 -23.95
C ILE A 39 1.26 36.07 -24.15
N ALA A 40 2.36 36.06 -24.90
CA ALA A 40 3.33 34.98 -24.84
C ALA A 40 4.31 35.23 -23.70
N PHE A 41 4.40 34.29 -22.76
CA PHE A 41 5.41 34.28 -21.70
C PHE A 41 6.42 33.17 -21.97
N SER A 42 7.65 33.56 -22.30
CA SER A 42 8.73 32.60 -22.60
C SER A 42 9.49 32.21 -21.33
N VAL A 43 9.63 30.91 -21.07
CA VAL A 43 10.45 30.34 -19.98
C VAL A 43 11.72 29.72 -20.57
N PRO A 44 12.92 30.02 -20.03
CA PRO A 44 14.16 29.39 -20.49
C PRO A 44 14.17 27.89 -20.16
N LEU A 45 14.40 27.02 -21.15
CA LEU A 45 14.54 25.57 -20.95
C LEU A 45 15.70 25.25 -19.98
N LYS A 46 16.81 25.99 -20.08
CA LYS A 46 17.97 25.86 -19.19
C LYS A 46 17.65 26.06 -17.70
N MET A 47 16.58 26.78 -17.36
CA MET A 47 16.12 26.90 -15.97
C MET A 47 15.38 25.65 -15.48
N LEU A 48 14.75 24.90 -16.39
CA LEU A 48 14.11 23.62 -16.08
C LEU A 48 15.14 22.49 -15.96
N ASP A 49 16.29 22.63 -16.63
CA ASP A 49 17.42 21.69 -16.58
C ASP A 49 18.43 21.99 -15.44
N SER A 50 18.17 22.95 -14.55
CA SER A 50 19.10 23.30 -13.47
C SER A 50 19.22 22.19 -12.44
N SER A 51 20.43 22.00 -11.90
CA SER A 51 20.67 21.00 -10.85
C SER A 51 20.06 21.38 -9.50
N ASP A 52 19.88 22.69 -9.26
CA ASP A 52 19.18 23.28 -8.11
C ASP A 52 17.82 23.85 -8.56
N THR A 53 16.75 23.21 -8.13
CA THR A 53 15.36 23.58 -8.41
C THR A 53 14.67 24.21 -7.19
N THR A 54 15.41 24.45 -6.10
CA THR A 54 14.89 24.88 -4.80
C THR A 54 14.10 26.18 -4.88
N ASN A 55 14.44 27.09 -5.78
CA ASN A 55 13.73 28.35 -5.96
C ASN A 55 13.08 28.49 -7.34
N LEU A 56 12.95 27.38 -8.08
CA LEU A 56 12.53 27.47 -9.47
C LEU A 56 11.09 27.94 -9.62
N GLU A 57 10.15 27.36 -8.85
CA GLU A 57 8.75 27.78 -8.86
C GLU A 57 8.61 29.27 -8.53
N GLN A 58 9.29 29.72 -7.47
CA GLN A 58 9.32 31.13 -7.09
C GLN A 58 9.89 32.00 -8.22
N SER A 59 10.97 31.57 -8.86
CA SER A 59 11.64 32.35 -9.91
C SER A 59 10.79 32.45 -11.18
N ILE A 60 10.16 31.36 -11.61
CA ILE A 60 9.21 31.36 -12.72
C ILE A 60 8.01 32.24 -12.40
N PHE A 61 7.45 32.10 -11.20
CA PHE A 61 6.30 32.87 -10.77
C PHE A 61 6.62 34.37 -10.66
N THR A 62 7.75 34.76 -10.05
CA THR A 62 8.19 36.15 -9.97
C THR A 62 8.37 36.76 -11.35
N ALA A 63 9.08 36.07 -12.26
CA ALA A 63 9.27 36.56 -13.62
C ALA A 63 7.93 36.69 -14.38
N PHE A 64 7.01 35.75 -14.16
CA PHE A 64 5.67 35.79 -14.74
C PHE A 64 4.87 37.00 -14.23
N ILE A 65 4.89 37.27 -12.92
CA ILE A 65 4.21 38.43 -12.35
C ILE A 65 4.80 39.75 -12.85
N GLN A 66 6.14 39.86 -12.88
CA GLN A 66 6.82 41.05 -13.39
C GLN A 66 6.45 41.34 -14.86
N ALA A 67 6.35 40.29 -15.68
CA ALA A 67 5.87 40.40 -17.05
C ALA A 67 4.44 40.96 -17.13
N LEU A 68 3.53 40.47 -16.29
CA LEU A 68 2.15 40.95 -16.29
C LEU A 68 2.01 42.37 -15.71
N ILE A 69 2.86 42.75 -14.75
CA ILE A 69 2.94 44.14 -14.23
C ILE A 69 3.45 45.08 -15.33
N HIS A 70 4.49 44.70 -16.07
CA HIS A 70 5.02 45.49 -17.19
C HIS A 70 3.93 45.83 -18.22
N PHE A 71 2.99 44.91 -18.45
CA PHE A 71 1.87 45.11 -19.36
C PHE A 71 0.61 45.72 -18.71
N GLY A 72 0.67 46.10 -17.44
CA GLY A 72 -0.45 46.73 -16.72
C GLY A 72 -1.66 45.83 -16.52
N ILE A 73 -1.43 44.51 -16.42
CA ILE A 73 -2.47 43.49 -16.24
C ILE A 73 -2.60 43.09 -14.78
N VAL A 74 -1.49 43.12 -14.04
CA VAL A 74 -1.43 42.76 -12.63
C VAL A 74 -1.09 43.98 -11.79
N ASN A 75 -1.65 44.01 -10.58
CA ASN A 75 -1.45 45.11 -9.64
C ASN A 75 0.03 45.25 -9.26
N PRO A 76 0.64 46.45 -9.46
CA PRO A 76 2.06 46.68 -9.16
C PRO A 76 2.42 46.60 -7.66
N LEU A 77 1.41 46.53 -6.77
CA LEU A 77 1.63 46.25 -5.34
C LEU A 77 2.19 44.84 -5.09
N ILE A 78 2.09 43.94 -6.07
CA ILE A 78 2.67 42.59 -5.99
C ILE A 78 4.17 42.67 -6.28
N THR A 79 4.96 42.97 -5.24
CA THR A 79 6.41 43.07 -5.31
C THR A 79 7.10 41.71 -5.15
N ASP A 80 8.36 41.61 -5.58
CA ASP A 80 9.20 40.42 -5.35
C ASP A 80 9.27 40.03 -3.87
N ALA A 81 9.25 41.01 -2.97
CA ALA A 81 9.23 40.77 -1.52
C ALA A 81 7.93 40.11 -1.07
N VAL A 82 6.78 40.54 -1.60
CA VAL A 82 5.46 39.92 -1.32
C VAL A 82 5.45 38.47 -1.82
N ILE A 83 5.97 38.24 -3.04
CA ILE A 83 6.06 36.89 -3.60
C ILE A 83 6.98 36.01 -2.75
N ALA A 84 8.17 36.49 -2.41
CA ALA A 84 9.13 35.74 -1.58
C ALA A 84 8.55 35.42 -0.19
N ASP A 85 7.81 36.35 0.41
CA ASP A 85 7.13 36.15 1.68
C ASP A 85 6.06 35.05 1.57
N MET A 86 5.26 35.06 0.51
CA MET A 86 4.29 33.98 0.25
C MET A 86 4.94 32.61 0.08
N PHE A 87 6.05 32.50 -0.64
CA PHE A 87 6.75 31.22 -0.80
C PHE A 87 7.45 30.75 0.48
N LYS A 88 7.74 31.65 1.43
CA LYS A 88 8.20 31.28 2.77
C LYS A 88 7.06 30.82 3.67
N GLU A 89 5.89 31.45 3.55
CA GLU A 89 4.69 31.08 4.31
C GLU A 89 4.05 29.79 3.80
N ALA A 90 4.01 29.61 2.47
CA ALA A 90 3.53 28.40 1.82
C ALA A 90 4.58 27.30 2.02
N LYS A 91 4.27 26.35 2.91
CA LYS A 91 5.15 25.19 3.15
C LYS A 91 5.20 24.23 1.95
N GLY A 92 4.20 24.31 1.05
CA GLY A 92 4.02 23.47 -0.13
C GLY A 92 4.28 24.15 -1.47
N ARG A 93 4.19 23.36 -2.56
CA ARG A 93 4.59 23.72 -3.93
C ARG A 93 3.71 23.06 -4.99
N PHE A 94 3.45 23.76 -6.09
CA PHE A 94 2.71 23.19 -7.24
C PHE A 94 3.64 22.72 -8.36
N LEU A 95 4.81 23.34 -8.53
CA LEU A 95 5.83 22.88 -9.47
C LEU A 95 6.80 21.94 -8.77
N ILE A 96 6.55 20.66 -8.93
CA ILE A 96 7.39 19.59 -8.38
C ILE A 96 8.30 19.09 -9.49
N ILE A 97 9.56 19.54 -9.48
CA ILE A 97 10.60 18.98 -10.35
C ILE A 97 11.25 17.85 -9.58
N ALA A 98 10.68 16.68 -9.73
CA ALA A 98 11.28 15.48 -9.21
C ALA A 98 12.47 15.13 -10.09
N LYS A 99 13.69 15.27 -9.56
CA LYS A 99 14.72 14.27 -9.82
C LYS A 99 14.27 13.01 -9.10
N SER A 100 13.21 12.35 -9.61
CA SER A 100 12.74 11.15 -8.95
C SER A 100 13.81 10.08 -9.13
N ASN A 101 14.36 9.62 -8.02
CA ASN A 101 15.22 8.44 -8.02
C ASN A 101 14.39 7.16 -8.19
N SER A 102 13.06 7.26 -8.12
CA SER A 102 12.16 6.12 -8.29
C SER A 102 11.86 5.89 -9.77
N MET A 103 12.19 4.70 -10.25
CA MET A 103 11.80 4.23 -11.57
C MET A 103 10.27 4.23 -11.75
N LEU A 104 9.49 4.18 -10.67
CA LEU A 104 8.02 4.22 -10.74
C LEU A 104 7.45 5.58 -11.14
N GLU A 105 8.13 6.68 -10.83
CA GLU A 105 7.63 8.05 -11.06
C GLU A 105 8.12 8.67 -12.38
N VAL A 106 8.92 7.95 -13.16
CA VAL A 106 9.37 8.38 -14.49
C VAL A 106 8.18 8.39 -15.45
N ASN A 107 7.87 9.53 -16.06
CA ASN A 107 6.89 9.59 -17.15
C ASN A 107 7.53 9.10 -18.44
N ASP A 108 7.16 7.91 -18.88
CA ASP A 108 7.62 7.26 -20.11
C ASP A 108 6.57 7.27 -21.23
N GLY A 109 5.53 8.11 -21.09
CA GLY A 109 4.46 8.31 -22.07
C GLY A 109 3.16 7.56 -21.75
N GLU A 110 3.22 6.50 -20.92
CA GLU A 110 2.05 5.68 -20.63
C GLU A 110 1.37 6.03 -19.31
N THR A 111 0.32 6.84 -19.44
CA THR A 111 -0.35 7.47 -18.30
C THR A 111 -1.88 7.40 -18.38
N ASN A 112 -2.43 6.73 -19.39
CA ASN A 112 -3.89 6.62 -19.55
C ASN A 112 -4.47 5.65 -18.52
N CYS A 113 -5.48 6.12 -17.77
CA CYS A 113 -6.22 5.31 -16.81
C CYS A 113 -7.65 5.05 -17.28
N HIS A 114 -8.21 3.97 -16.75
CA HIS A 114 -9.61 3.60 -16.81
C HIS A 114 -10.05 3.28 -15.37
N TYR A 115 -11.34 3.49 -15.06
CA TYR A 115 -11.88 3.28 -13.72
C TYR A 115 -13.22 2.56 -13.80
N VAL A 116 -13.58 1.86 -12.73
CA VAL A 116 -14.86 1.17 -12.63
C VAL A 116 -16.02 2.16 -12.82
N SER A 117 -16.90 1.85 -13.77
CA SER A 117 -18.07 2.67 -14.09
C SER A 117 -19.21 2.40 -13.12
N LYS A 118 -19.57 3.40 -12.30
CA LYS A 118 -20.68 3.31 -11.33
C LYS A 118 -22.00 2.90 -12.00
N ARG A 119 -22.24 3.39 -13.22
CA ARG A 119 -23.41 3.01 -14.03
C ARG A 119 -23.44 1.52 -14.31
N TYR A 120 -22.31 0.92 -14.70
CA TYR A 120 -22.24 -0.51 -14.95
C TYR A 120 -22.24 -1.35 -13.68
N CYS A 121 -21.77 -0.80 -12.55
CA CYS A 121 -22.00 -1.43 -11.25
C CYS A 121 -23.50 -1.60 -10.98
N ASP A 122 -24.32 -0.57 -11.24
CA ASP A 122 -25.78 -0.67 -11.07
C ASP A 122 -26.41 -1.69 -12.02
N VAL A 123 -25.95 -1.76 -13.27
CA VAL A 123 -26.41 -2.75 -14.25
C VAL A 123 -26.12 -4.17 -13.76
N VAL A 124 -24.87 -4.44 -13.36
CA VAL A 124 -24.48 -5.78 -12.88
C VAL A 124 -25.19 -6.14 -11.57
N LEU A 125 -25.49 -5.17 -10.69
CA LEU A 125 -26.32 -5.43 -9.51
C LEU A 125 -27.73 -5.90 -9.86
N ASP A 126 -28.34 -5.33 -10.90
CA ASP A 126 -29.65 -5.77 -11.38
C ASP A 126 -29.57 -7.16 -12.03
N GLU A 127 -28.52 -7.44 -12.80
CA GLU A 127 -28.25 -8.78 -13.35
C GLU A 127 -28.08 -9.83 -12.24
N ILE A 128 -27.35 -9.51 -11.16
CA ILE A 128 -27.21 -10.38 -9.98
C ILE A 128 -28.58 -10.61 -9.32
N ALA A 129 -29.39 -9.57 -9.18
CA ALA A 129 -30.74 -9.70 -8.60
C ALA A 129 -31.65 -10.59 -9.46
N ASP A 130 -31.55 -10.48 -10.79
CA ASP A 130 -32.26 -11.34 -11.74
C ASP A 130 -31.77 -12.79 -11.67
N PHE A 131 -30.46 -13.00 -11.60
CA PHE A 131 -29.85 -14.33 -11.41
C PHE A 131 -30.35 -15.02 -10.13
N LEU A 132 -30.45 -14.28 -9.03
CA LEU A 132 -30.93 -14.83 -7.75
C LEU A 132 -32.44 -15.14 -7.77
N GLY A 133 -33.22 -14.44 -8.60
CA GLY A 133 -34.66 -14.69 -8.75
C GLY A 133 -35.49 -14.42 -7.49
N ARG A 134 -35.02 -13.53 -6.60
CA ARG A 134 -35.63 -13.27 -5.27
C ARG A 134 -36.32 -11.90 -5.15
N LYS A 135 -36.79 -11.33 -6.26
CA LYS A 135 -37.51 -10.05 -6.25
C LYS A 135 -38.87 -10.16 -5.53
N GLY A 136 -39.25 -9.12 -4.79
CA GLY A 136 -40.57 -8.98 -4.17
C GLY A 136 -40.68 -9.38 -2.69
N LYS A 137 -39.58 -9.75 -2.04
CA LYS A 137 -39.57 -10.03 -0.60
C LYS A 137 -38.23 -9.67 0.03
N GLU A 138 -38.23 -8.73 0.96
CA GLU A 138 -37.08 -8.49 1.84
C GLU A 138 -36.83 -9.69 2.77
N GLU A 139 -35.56 -10.10 2.85
CA GLU A 139 -35.13 -11.28 3.60
C GLU A 139 -33.78 -11.04 4.26
N LYS A 140 -33.69 -11.20 5.58
CA LYS A 140 -32.41 -11.32 6.27
C LYS A 140 -31.98 -12.78 6.28
N LEU A 141 -30.79 -13.06 5.77
CA LEU A 141 -30.27 -14.42 5.60
C LEU A 141 -29.56 -14.90 6.87
N SER A 142 -29.46 -16.22 7.03
CA SER A 142 -28.53 -16.82 8.01
C SER A 142 -27.08 -16.69 7.50
N ILE A 143 -26.08 -16.94 8.36
CA ILE A 143 -24.67 -16.99 7.93
C ILE A 143 -24.45 -18.08 6.87
N GLU A 144 -25.10 -19.23 7.02
CA GLU A 144 -24.97 -20.37 6.10
C GLU A 144 -25.60 -20.06 4.74
N ASP A 145 -26.81 -19.49 4.74
CA ASP A 145 -27.46 -19.04 3.50
C ASP A 145 -26.68 -17.91 2.83
N SER A 146 -26.14 -16.98 3.62
CA SER A 146 -25.27 -15.90 3.14
C SER A 146 -24.04 -16.45 2.43
N LYS A 147 -23.38 -17.48 3.00
CA LYS A 147 -22.24 -18.17 2.38
C LYS A 147 -22.61 -18.84 1.07
N SER A 148 -23.76 -19.53 1.03
CA SER A 148 -24.21 -20.19 -0.19
C SER A 148 -24.50 -19.18 -1.29
N ILE A 149 -25.26 -18.12 -0.98
CA ILE A 149 -25.66 -17.09 -1.94
C ILE A 149 -24.46 -16.34 -2.47
N ILE A 150 -23.55 -15.90 -1.60
CA ILE A 150 -22.37 -15.14 -2.03
C ILE A 150 -21.44 -16.00 -2.90
N GLY A 151 -21.33 -17.30 -2.60
CA GLY A 151 -20.57 -18.25 -3.41
C GLY A 151 -21.16 -18.40 -4.81
N SER A 152 -22.47 -18.62 -4.91
CA SER A 152 -23.16 -18.71 -6.20
C SER A 152 -23.07 -17.41 -7.01
N VAL A 153 -23.14 -16.25 -6.37
CA VAL A 153 -22.97 -14.95 -7.04
C VAL A 153 -21.53 -14.75 -7.52
N ALA A 154 -20.53 -15.11 -6.72
CA ALA A 154 -19.12 -15.05 -7.11
C ALA A 154 -18.85 -15.93 -8.35
N ASP A 155 -19.39 -17.15 -8.38
CA ASP A 155 -19.28 -18.05 -9.52
C ASP A 155 -19.96 -17.48 -10.78
N TYR A 156 -21.15 -16.90 -10.62
CA TYR A 156 -21.89 -16.26 -11.71
C TYR A 156 -21.10 -15.10 -12.32
N VAL A 157 -20.65 -14.12 -11.52
CA VAL A 157 -19.93 -12.96 -12.04
C VAL A 157 -18.56 -13.33 -12.64
N ALA A 158 -17.88 -14.32 -12.08
CA ALA A 158 -16.63 -14.82 -12.62
C ALA A 158 -16.84 -15.52 -13.98
N THR A 159 -17.93 -16.27 -14.14
CA THR A 159 -18.31 -16.91 -15.40
C THR A 159 -18.63 -15.87 -16.46
N GLU A 160 -19.50 -14.91 -16.15
CA GLU A 160 -19.86 -13.79 -17.04
C GLU A 160 -18.63 -12.98 -17.49
N ALA A 161 -17.68 -12.73 -16.57
CA ALA A 161 -16.45 -12.03 -16.90
C ALA A 161 -15.61 -12.81 -17.92
N LYS A 162 -15.44 -14.12 -17.74
CA LYS A 162 -14.67 -14.98 -18.65
C LYS A 162 -15.33 -15.11 -20.02
N GLU A 163 -16.64 -15.27 -20.05
CA GLU A 163 -17.41 -15.29 -21.30
C GLU A 163 -17.29 -13.96 -22.07
N LEU A 164 -17.24 -12.84 -21.36
CA LEU A 164 -17.03 -11.54 -21.97
C LEU A 164 -15.60 -11.36 -22.47
N ILE A 165 -14.58 -11.82 -21.74
CA ILE A 165 -13.18 -11.83 -22.19
C ILE A 165 -13.03 -12.66 -23.47
N ALA A 166 -13.69 -13.82 -23.55
CA ALA A 166 -13.63 -14.71 -24.70
C ALA A 166 -14.24 -14.09 -25.98
N LYS A 167 -14.99 -13.00 -25.86
CA LYS A 167 -15.50 -12.19 -26.98
C LYS A 167 -14.53 -11.10 -27.42
N PHE A 168 -13.49 -10.78 -26.68
CA PHE A 168 -12.56 -9.72 -27.08
C PHE A 168 -11.42 -10.25 -27.93
N ASN A 169 -10.79 -9.38 -28.74
CA ASN A 169 -9.43 -9.67 -29.20
C ASN A 169 -8.51 -9.76 -27.98
N THR A 170 -8.11 -10.97 -27.61
CA THR A 170 -7.45 -11.26 -26.33
C THR A 170 -6.03 -10.73 -26.26
N GLU A 171 -5.30 -10.75 -27.37
CA GLU A 171 -3.97 -10.13 -27.45
C GLU A 171 -4.05 -8.60 -27.22
N GLN A 172 -4.96 -7.92 -27.94
CA GLN A 172 -5.13 -6.48 -27.78
C GLN A 172 -5.60 -6.12 -26.38
N LEU A 173 -6.52 -6.90 -25.80
CA LEU A 173 -6.98 -6.74 -24.42
C LEU A 173 -5.80 -6.89 -23.44
N LEU A 174 -5.00 -7.95 -23.57
CA LEU A 174 -3.84 -8.19 -22.72
C LEU A 174 -2.85 -7.01 -22.77
N TYR A 175 -2.55 -6.51 -23.98
CA TYR A 175 -1.68 -5.34 -24.14
C TYR A 175 -2.27 -4.09 -23.46
N ASN A 176 -3.57 -3.84 -23.64
CA ASN A 176 -4.27 -2.71 -23.01
C ASN A 176 -4.28 -2.83 -21.48
N LEU A 177 -4.50 -4.02 -20.93
CA LEU A 177 -4.46 -4.27 -19.49
C LEU A 177 -3.06 -4.06 -18.91
N LEU A 178 -2.00 -4.52 -19.59
CA LEU A 178 -0.62 -4.25 -19.16
C LEU A 178 -0.30 -2.75 -19.20
N SER A 179 -0.80 -2.03 -20.22
CA SER A 179 -0.67 -0.58 -20.33
C SER A 179 -1.41 0.14 -19.20
N LEU A 180 -2.62 -0.31 -18.88
CA LEU A 180 -3.41 0.22 -17.77
C LEU A 180 -2.75 -0.04 -16.42
N HIS A 181 -2.26 -1.25 -16.17
CA HIS A 181 -1.53 -1.59 -14.95
C HIS A 181 -0.28 -0.71 -14.80
N HIS A 182 0.49 -0.53 -15.88
CA HIS A 182 1.64 0.37 -15.91
C HIS A 182 1.27 1.80 -15.50
N ALA A 183 0.21 2.36 -16.08
CA ALA A 183 -0.27 3.70 -15.76
C ALA A 183 -0.74 3.80 -14.30
N ILE A 184 -1.44 2.80 -13.78
CA ILE A 184 -1.91 2.76 -12.38
C ILE A 184 -0.72 2.76 -11.41
N VAL A 185 0.31 1.96 -11.67
CA VAL A 185 1.52 1.92 -10.83
C VAL A 185 2.22 3.29 -10.87
N TYR A 186 2.32 3.91 -12.04
CA TYR A 186 2.86 5.27 -12.19
C TYR A 186 2.08 6.29 -11.36
N TRP A 187 0.76 6.36 -11.52
CA TRP A 187 -0.07 7.33 -10.82
C TRP A 187 -0.15 7.09 -9.32
N SER A 188 -0.15 5.82 -8.88
CA SER A 188 -0.06 5.47 -7.47
C SER A 188 1.23 6.01 -6.84
N GLY A 189 2.39 5.74 -7.45
CA GLY A 189 3.67 6.26 -6.97
C GLY A 189 3.72 7.79 -6.98
N LEU A 190 3.26 8.41 -8.07
CA LEU A 190 3.26 9.86 -8.24
C LEU A 190 2.36 10.58 -7.23
N THR A 191 1.19 10.00 -6.94
CA THR A 191 0.23 10.55 -5.97
C THR A 191 0.85 10.61 -4.58
N HIS A 192 1.47 9.51 -4.14
CA HIS A 192 2.18 9.48 -2.85
C HIS A 192 3.32 10.49 -2.81
N GLY A 193 4.18 10.53 -3.84
CA GLY A 193 5.35 11.40 -3.87
C GLY A 193 5.01 12.91 -3.88
N ARG A 194 3.84 13.30 -4.41
CA ARG A 194 3.44 14.72 -4.54
C ARG A 194 2.48 15.20 -3.45
N PHE A 195 1.86 14.29 -2.71
CA PHE A 195 0.74 14.61 -1.83
C PHE A 195 1.07 15.74 -0.85
N LYS A 196 2.14 15.61 -0.06
CA LYS A 196 2.49 16.58 0.99
C LYS A 196 2.64 18.00 0.43
N GLN A 197 3.43 18.14 -0.64
CA GLN A 197 3.71 19.43 -1.27
C GLN A 197 2.44 20.09 -1.80
N LEU A 198 1.56 19.32 -2.44
CA LEU A 198 0.28 19.84 -2.94
C LEU A 198 -0.66 20.18 -1.79
N SER A 199 -0.79 19.29 -0.80
CA SER A 199 -1.65 19.49 0.37
C SER A 199 -1.30 20.77 1.13
N GLU A 200 -0.01 21.01 1.40
CA GLU A 200 0.47 22.24 2.05
C GLU A 200 0.23 23.49 1.19
N ALA A 201 0.28 23.37 -0.14
CA ALA A 201 -0.01 24.47 -1.05
C ALA A 201 -1.52 24.82 -1.09
N TYR A 202 -2.40 23.82 -1.07
CA TYR A 202 -3.85 24.02 -0.94
C TYR A 202 -4.22 24.56 0.45
N ALA A 203 -3.60 24.05 1.52
CA ALA A 203 -3.83 24.51 2.89
C ALA A 203 -3.47 26.00 3.06
N TYR A 204 -2.42 26.47 2.38
CA TYR A 204 -2.03 27.88 2.41
C TYR A 204 -3.15 28.82 1.94
N ILE A 205 -4.01 28.40 1.00
CA ILE A 205 -5.17 29.18 0.54
C ILE A 205 -6.47 28.86 1.28
N GLY A 206 -6.41 28.09 2.37
CA GLY A 206 -7.59 27.67 3.14
C GLY A 206 -8.42 26.59 2.45
N ALA A 207 -7.85 25.87 1.46
CA ALA A 207 -8.49 24.76 0.77
C ALA A 207 -7.93 23.41 1.25
N LYS A 208 -8.68 22.34 0.99
CA LYS A 208 -8.23 20.95 1.19
C LYS A 208 -8.01 20.27 -0.15
N PHE A 209 -7.06 19.35 -0.20
CA PHE A 209 -6.79 18.55 -1.39
C PHE A 209 -7.57 17.23 -1.35
N GLU A 210 -8.89 17.32 -1.49
CA GLU A 210 -9.85 16.28 -1.05
C GLU A 210 -9.86 14.99 -1.91
N ASN A 211 -9.52 15.05 -3.20
CA ASN A 211 -9.74 13.93 -4.12
C ASN A 211 -8.63 12.86 -4.12
N GLN A 212 -7.50 13.07 -3.44
CA GLN A 212 -6.35 12.16 -3.55
C GLN A 212 -6.60 10.80 -2.91
N LEU A 213 -7.29 10.76 -1.76
CA LEU A 213 -7.65 9.51 -1.11
C LEU A 213 -8.59 8.68 -2.01
N GLU A 214 -9.52 9.33 -2.70
CA GLU A 214 -10.39 8.67 -3.68
C GLU A 214 -9.59 8.12 -4.87
N TYR A 215 -8.65 8.90 -5.43
CA TYR A 215 -7.79 8.43 -6.50
C TYR A 215 -6.94 7.22 -6.08
N LEU A 216 -6.35 7.22 -4.88
CA LEU A 216 -5.59 6.06 -4.41
C LEU A 216 -6.46 4.82 -4.23
N ASN A 217 -7.70 4.98 -3.75
CA ASN A 217 -8.64 3.86 -3.67
C ASN A 217 -8.95 3.32 -5.06
N GLN A 218 -9.20 4.21 -6.03
CA GLN A 218 -9.44 3.84 -7.42
C GLN A 218 -8.22 3.15 -8.04
N TYR A 219 -7.00 3.65 -7.82
CA TYR A 219 -5.77 3.01 -8.28
C TYR A 219 -5.59 1.64 -7.64
N SER A 220 -5.80 1.51 -6.33
CA SER A 220 -5.67 0.22 -5.64
C SER A 220 -6.68 -0.80 -6.15
N GLU A 221 -7.92 -0.39 -6.35
CA GLU A 221 -8.98 -1.25 -6.90
C GLU A 221 -8.62 -1.66 -8.32
N MET A 222 -8.37 -0.69 -9.21
CA MET A 222 -8.04 -0.96 -10.60
C MET A 222 -6.78 -1.80 -10.75
N ASN A 223 -5.80 -1.68 -9.84
CA ASN A 223 -4.61 -2.53 -9.83
C ASN A 223 -4.99 -4.01 -9.64
N ILE A 224 -5.85 -4.31 -8.67
CA ILE A 224 -6.33 -5.66 -8.40
C ILE A 224 -7.15 -6.20 -9.58
N LEU A 225 -8.09 -5.41 -10.09
CA LEU A 225 -8.96 -5.84 -11.19
C LEU A 225 -8.18 -6.12 -12.47
N THR A 226 -7.24 -5.24 -12.82
CA THR A 226 -6.41 -5.36 -14.03
C THR A 226 -5.50 -6.57 -13.95
N GLN A 227 -4.83 -6.80 -12.81
CA GLN A 227 -4.04 -8.01 -12.58
C GLN A 227 -4.91 -9.26 -12.70
N GLY A 228 -6.10 -9.27 -12.09
CA GLY A 228 -7.02 -10.40 -12.15
C GLY A 228 -7.50 -10.73 -13.57
N LEU A 229 -7.76 -9.72 -14.41
CA LEU A 229 -8.11 -9.92 -15.81
C LEU A 229 -6.95 -10.51 -16.61
N ILE A 230 -5.72 -10.02 -16.41
CA ILE A 230 -4.51 -10.61 -17.01
C ILE A 230 -4.38 -12.07 -16.58
N GLU A 231 -4.54 -12.36 -15.30
CA GLU A 231 -4.49 -13.71 -14.76
C GLU A 231 -5.58 -14.61 -15.37
N TYR A 232 -6.81 -14.11 -15.57
CA TYR A 232 -7.88 -14.88 -16.23
C TYR A 232 -7.53 -15.24 -17.67
N ILE A 233 -7.05 -14.27 -18.46
CA ILE A 233 -6.63 -14.53 -19.86
C ILE A 233 -5.59 -15.63 -19.90
N ILE A 234 -4.58 -15.56 -19.03
CA ILE A 234 -3.41 -16.45 -19.09
C ILE A 234 -3.67 -17.81 -18.46
N LEU A 235 -4.28 -17.86 -17.27
CA LEU A 235 -4.51 -19.11 -16.55
C LEU A 235 -5.63 -19.93 -17.18
N ASP A 236 -6.66 -19.28 -17.72
CA ASP A 236 -7.77 -19.96 -18.38
C ASP A 236 -7.53 -20.21 -19.88
N ASP A 237 -6.35 -19.81 -20.40
CA ASP A 237 -5.93 -20.01 -21.79
C ASP A 237 -7.00 -19.48 -22.77
N ILE A 238 -7.49 -18.26 -22.54
CA ILE A 238 -8.56 -17.66 -23.34
C ILE A 238 -7.96 -17.02 -24.60
N HIS A 239 -8.41 -17.47 -25.77
CA HIS A 239 -7.94 -17.01 -27.08
C HIS A 239 -9.11 -16.59 -27.95
N ASN A 240 -9.05 -15.36 -28.46
CA ASN A 240 -9.94 -14.92 -29.52
C ASN A 240 -9.29 -13.79 -30.33
N GLU A 241 -9.38 -13.89 -31.65
CA GLU A 241 -8.80 -12.93 -32.59
C GLU A 241 -9.85 -11.98 -33.18
N GLN A 242 -11.14 -12.30 -33.04
CA GLN A 242 -12.24 -11.59 -33.70
C GLN A 242 -13.21 -10.98 -32.70
N GLU A 243 -13.20 -9.65 -32.53
CA GLU A 243 -14.36 -8.76 -32.23
C GLU A 243 -13.84 -7.32 -32.02
N GLU A 244 -14.72 -6.33 -32.17
CA GLU A 244 -14.42 -4.93 -31.86
C GLU A 244 -14.80 -4.64 -30.39
N GLN A 245 -13.85 -4.13 -29.60
CA GLN A 245 -14.07 -3.83 -28.18
C GLN A 245 -14.89 -2.53 -28.06
N SER A 246 -16.13 -2.62 -27.55
CA SER A 246 -16.89 -1.42 -27.17
C SER A 246 -16.54 -0.96 -25.76
N ILE A 247 -16.61 0.35 -25.52
CA ILE A 247 -16.38 0.90 -24.17
C ILE A 247 -17.41 0.38 -23.16
N GLU A 248 -18.64 0.15 -23.61
CA GLU A 248 -19.72 -0.46 -22.84
C GLU A 248 -19.37 -1.86 -22.32
N ASN A 249 -18.75 -2.69 -23.18
CA ASN A 249 -18.35 -4.04 -22.79
C ASN A 249 -17.15 -4.02 -21.86
N ILE A 250 -16.22 -3.07 -22.03
CA ILE A 250 -15.09 -2.88 -21.10
C ILE A 250 -15.60 -2.41 -19.72
N ASP A 251 -16.51 -1.43 -19.67
CA ASP A 251 -17.13 -0.96 -18.43
C ASP A 251 -17.86 -2.11 -17.70
N ARG A 252 -18.62 -2.93 -18.44
CA ARG A 252 -19.29 -4.12 -17.87
C ARG A 252 -18.26 -5.12 -17.33
N LEU A 253 -17.17 -5.39 -18.05
CA LEU A 253 -16.12 -6.30 -17.60
C LEU A 253 -15.52 -5.85 -16.26
N PHE A 254 -15.16 -4.57 -16.13
CA PHE A 254 -14.61 -4.05 -14.88
C PHE A 254 -15.65 -4.06 -13.75
N ALA A 255 -16.93 -3.80 -14.03
CA ALA A 255 -17.99 -3.94 -13.03
C ALA A 255 -18.16 -5.39 -12.54
N LEU A 256 -18.11 -6.39 -13.43
CA LEU A 256 -18.12 -7.81 -13.05
C LEU A 256 -16.93 -8.16 -12.14
N MET A 257 -15.73 -7.70 -12.50
CA MET A 257 -14.53 -7.93 -11.71
C MET A 257 -14.55 -7.22 -10.34
N HIS A 258 -15.14 -6.03 -10.27
CA HIS A 258 -15.41 -5.33 -9.02
C HIS A 258 -16.25 -6.19 -8.08
N PHE A 259 -17.38 -6.72 -8.56
CA PHE A 259 -18.23 -7.59 -7.74
C PHE A 259 -17.53 -8.89 -7.37
N ASN A 260 -16.81 -9.51 -8.30
CA ASN A 260 -16.06 -10.74 -8.03
C ASN A 260 -15.06 -10.58 -6.87
N THR A 261 -14.26 -9.50 -6.90
CA THR A 261 -13.28 -9.18 -5.85
C THR A 261 -13.94 -8.89 -4.51
N ASN A 262 -15.04 -8.12 -4.53
CA ASN A 262 -15.78 -7.77 -3.32
C ASN A 262 -16.48 -8.99 -2.70
N MET A 263 -17.10 -9.85 -3.51
CA MET A 263 -17.71 -11.11 -3.05
C MET A 263 -16.68 -12.03 -2.41
N GLY A 264 -15.47 -12.10 -2.95
CA GLY A 264 -14.36 -12.79 -2.31
C GLY A 264 -14.05 -12.26 -0.90
N SER A 265 -14.05 -10.94 -0.72
CA SER A 265 -13.81 -10.32 0.60
C SER A 265 -14.95 -10.60 1.59
N TYR A 266 -16.18 -10.75 1.11
CA TYR A 266 -17.33 -11.15 1.95
C TYR A 266 -17.30 -12.64 2.29
N ILE A 267 -16.87 -13.49 1.37
CA ILE A 267 -16.60 -14.91 1.65
C ILE A 267 -15.58 -15.04 2.79
N ASP A 268 -14.54 -14.22 2.79
CA ASP A 268 -13.54 -14.20 3.86
C ASP A 268 -14.15 -13.85 5.23
N GLN A 269 -15.01 -12.83 5.29
CA GLN A 269 -15.72 -12.41 6.51
C GLN A 269 -16.70 -13.48 7.02
N LEU A 270 -17.52 -14.04 6.13
CA LEU A 270 -18.49 -15.07 6.47
C LEU A 270 -17.79 -16.36 6.90
N SER A 271 -16.76 -16.79 6.17
CA SER A 271 -15.91 -17.94 6.53
C SER A 271 -15.21 -17.70 7.85
N ALA A 272 -14.96 -16.44 8.20
CA ALA A 272 -14.38 -16.09 9.47
C ALA A 272 -15.35 -16.22 10.66
N GLY A 273 -16.66 -16.29 10.39
CA GLY A 273 -17.70 -16.34 11.41
C GLY A 273 -17.85 -15.01 12.16
N LEU A 274 -17.55 -13.88 11.49
CA LEU A 274 -17.64 -12.57 12.14
C LEU A 274 -19.09 -12.26 12.55
N PRO A 275 -19.33 -11.74 13.77
CA PRO A 275 -20.66 -11.30 14.18
C PRO A 275 -21.23 -10.24 13.22
N ASN A 276 -22.55 -10.29 12.98
CA ASN A 276 -23.26 -9.33 12.12
C ASN A 276 -22.77 -9.30 10.65
N SER A 277 -22.20 -10.41 10.16
CA SER A 277 -21.75 -10.54 8.76
C SER A 277 -22.85 -11.04 7.81
N GLU A 278 -24.05 -11.30 8.31
CA GLU A 278 -25.16 -11.80 7.51
C GLU A 278 -25.60 -10.83 6.43
N LEU A 279 -25.94 -11.39 5.26
CA LEU A 279 -26.45 -10.65 4.13
C LEU A 279 -27.96 -10.42 4.25
N SER A 280 -28.47 -9.42 3.55
CA SER A 280 -29.91 -9.24 3.36
C SER A 280 -30.22 -9.11 1.87
N ILE A 281 -31.41 -9.53 1.47
CA ILE A 281 -31.96 -9.32 0.13
C ILE A 281 -33.03 -8.26 0.26
N LEU A 282 -32.95 -7.21 -0.56
CA LEU A 282 -33.92 -6.11 -0.58
C LEU A 282 -35.15 -6.49 -1.41
N ASP A 283 -36.24 -5.73 -1.28
CA ASP A 283 -37.48 -5.96 -2.05
C ASP A 283 -37.27 -5.98 -3.57
N ASN A 284 -36.29 -5.25 -4.09
CA ASN A 284 -35.94 -5.26 -5.52
C ASN A 284 -35.04 -6.46 -5.93
N GLY A 285 -34.78 -7.39 -5.01
CA GLY A 285 -33.93 -8.57 -5.18
C GLY A 285 -32.42 -8.31 -5.07
N ARG A 286 -31.98 -7.05 -4.92
CA ARG A 286 -30.55 -6.73 -4.79
C ARG A 286 -30.01 -7.20 -3.44
N LEU A 287 -28.75 -7.62 -3.45
CA LEU A 287 -28.01 -7.95 -2.23
C LEU A 287 -27.62 -6.67 -1.46
N ALA A 288 -27.96 -6.64 -0.18
CA ALA A 288 -27.51 -5.66 0.79
C ALA A 288 -26.45 -6.28 1.71
N LEU A 289 -25.29 -5.63 1.74
CA LEU A 289 -24.12 -6.06 2.48
C LEU A 289 -24.11 -5.44 3.89
N PRO A 290 -23.47 -6.08 4.90
CA PRO A 290 -23.48 -5.63 6.29
C PRO A 290 -22.63 -4.34 6.48
N LYS A 291 -23.23 -3.19 6.18
CA LYS A 291 -22.53 -1.90 6.11
C LYS A 291 -21.73 -1.55 7.37
N THR A 292 -22.27 -1.77 8.55
CA THR A 292 -21.58 -1.42 9.82
C THR A 292 -20.28 -2.21 10.01
N LEU A 293 -20.26 -3.50 9.68
CA LEU A 293 -19.06 -4.32 9.73
C LEU A 293 -18.04 -3.85 8.68
N ILE A 294 -18.53 -3.58 7.46
CA ILE A 294 -17.71 -3.10 6.35
C ILE A 294 -17.06 -1.75 6.66
N ASP A 295 -17.81 -0.80 7.18
CA ASP A 295 -17.31 0.53 7.55
C ASP A 295 -16.23 0.42 8.64
N ARG A 296 -16.41 -0.50 9.60
CA ARG A 296 -15.40 -0.76 10.64
C ARG A 296 -14.12 -1.35 10.06
N ILE A 297 -14.21 -2.38 9.23
CA ILE A 297 -13.04 -2.96 8.55
C ILE A 297 -12.35 -1.93 7.66
N ASN A 298 -13.13 -1.14 6.90
CA ASN A 298 -12.60 -0.09 6.03
C ASN A 298 -11.91 1.04 6.79
N SER A 299 -12.28 1.27 8.06
CA SER A 299 -11.62 2.29 8.90
C SER A 299 -10.15 1.97 9.16
N TYR A 300 -9.77 0.67 9.22
CA TYR A 300 -8.37 0.24 9.29
C TYR A 300 -7.58 0.72 8.08
N PHE A 301 -8.05 0.38 6.87
CA PHE A 301 -7.37 0.77 5.63
C PHE A 301 -7.39 2.28 5.41
N TYR A 302 -8.44 2.96 5.87
CA TYR A 302 -8.49 4.42 5.88
C TYR A 302 -7.41 5.01 6.79
N ARG A 303 -7.24 4.50 8.01
CA ARG A 303 -6.18 4.93 8.93
C ARG A 303 -4.78 4.74 8.34
N LEU A 304 -4.50 3.61 7.71
CA LEU A 304 -3.21 3.37 7.05
C LEU A 304 -2.92 4.39 5.94
N ARG A 305 -3.90 4.67 5.07
CA ARG A 305 -3.76 5.70 4.02
C ARG A 305 -3.61 7.09 4.59
N GLU A 306 -4.34 7.39 5.66
CA GLU A 306 -4.30 8.68 6.34
C GLU A 306 -2.91 8.93 6.95
N LEU A 307 -2.31 7.94 7.61
CA LEU A 307 -0.93 7.98 8.08
C LEU A 307 0.07 8.17 6.93
N GLY A 308 -0.07 7.40 5.86
CA GLY A 308 0.81 7.45 4.67
C GLY A 308 0.83 8.81 3.98
N LEU A 309 -0.33 9.47 3.87
CA LEU A 309 -0.45 10.74 3.14
C LEU A 309 -0.32 11.97 4.03
N ASN A 310 -1.08 12.02 5.12
CA ASN A 310 -1.21 13.22 5.94
C ASN A 310 -0.13 13.31 7.03
N HIS A 311 0.45 12.17 7.44
CA HIS A 311 1.44 12.10 8.52
C HIS A 311 2.79 11.50 8.11
N PRO A 312 3.39 11.88 6.97
CA PRO A 312 4.65 11.30 6.51
C PRO A 312 5.84 11.62 7.43
N GLU A 313 5.78 12.72 8.19
CA GLU A 313 6.80 13.05 9.20
C GLU A 313 6.73 12.10 10.39
N LEU A 314 5.52 11.70 10.81
CA LEU A 314 5.32 10.74 11.88
C LEU A 314 5.83 9.35 11.48
N LEU A 315 5.59 8.93 10.23
CA LEU A 315 6.17 7.70 9.70
C LEU A 315 7.70 7.77 9.58
N ARG A 316 8.26 8.93 9.23
CA ARG A 316 9.72 9.13 9.21
C ARG A 316 10.30 9.05 10.61
N GLU A 317 9.64 9.65 11.58
CA GLU A 317 10.02 9.62 12.98
C GLU A 317 9.94 8.19 13.54
N LEU A 318 8.85 7.47 13.25
CA LEU A 318 8.73 6.04 13.55
C LEU A 318 9.90 5.24 12.97
N ASN A 319 10.17 5.36 11.66
CA ASN A 319 11.26 4.62 11.02
C ASN A 319 12.64 5.02 11.55
N SER A 320 12.80 6.23 12.08
CA SER A 320 14.06 6.69 12.70
C SER A 320 14.24 6.18 14.12
N LEU A 321 13.17 6.10 14.90
CA LEU A 321 13.20 5.73 16.31
C LEU A 321 13.05 4.22 16.51
N MET A 322 12.30 3.58 15.63
CA MET A 322 11.99 2.17 15.62
C MET A 322 12.16 1.64 14.18
N PRO A 323 13.40 1.57 13.66
CA PRO A 323 13.64 1.07 12.32
C PRO A 323 13.16 -0.39 12.16
N GLN A 324 12.56 -0.69 11.01
CA GLN A 324 12.25 -2.06 10.63
C GLN A 324 13.53 -2.83 10.28
N TYR A 325 13.44 -4.15 10.36
CA TYR A 325 14.50 -5.04 9.92
C TYR A 325 14.76 -4.85 8.41
N ASP A 326 16.01 -4.61 8.06
CA ASP A 326 16.47 -4.55 6.67
C ASP A 326 17.30 -5.79 6.35
N ILE A 327 17.00 -6.43 5.22
CA ILE A 327 17.62 -7.68 4.82
C ILE A 327 18.95 -7.41 4.12
N ASP A 328 20.01 -8.08 4.55
CA ASP A 328 21.28 -8.07 3.81
C ASP A 328 21.28 -9.16 2.73
N THR A 329 21.04 -8.74 1.48
CA THR A 329 21.01 -9.61 0.31
C THR A 329 22.40 -10.10 -0.14
N THR A 330 23.47 -9.68 0.53
CA THR A 330 24.84 -10.09 0.19
C THR A 330 25.32 -11.29 1.02
N THR A 331 24.56 -11.68 2.05
CA THR A 331 24.93 -12.79 2.94
C THR A 331 24.91 -14.16 2.23
N PRO A 332 25.84 -15.08 2.56
CA PRO A 332 25.82 -16.44 2.05
C PRO A 332 24.53 -17.20 2.39
N GLU A 333 23.98 -16.97 3.58
CA GLU A 333 22.73 -17.57 4.04
C GLU A 333 21.55 -17.17 3.15
N PHE A 334 21.42 -15.86 2.84
CA PHE A 334 20.40 -15.36 1.93
C PHE A 334 20.56 -15.96 0.53
N ASN A 335 21.76 -15.89 -0.05
CA ASN A 335 21.99 -16.38 -1.41
C ASN A 335 21.69 -17.87 -1.53
N THR A 336 22.10 -18.68 -0.54
CA THR A 336 21.79 -20.11 -0.48
C THR A 336 20.28 -20.35 -0.40
N ALA A 337 19.57 -19.64 0.49
CA ALA A 337 18.13 -19.79 0.64
C ALA A 337 17.39 -19.40 -0.65
N TYR A 338 17.78 -18.29 -1.27
CA TYR A 338 17.17 -17.77 -2.48
C TYR A 338 17.38 -18.71 -3.68
N GLU A 339 18.61 -19.19 -3.90
CA GLU A 339 18.91 -20.14 -4.97
C GLU A 339 18.15 -21.46 -4.81
N LYS A 340 18.02 -21.97 -3.57
CA LYS A 340 17.25 -23.18 -3.29
C LYS A 340 15.75 -23.02 -3.49
N GLU A 341 15.22 -21.82 -3.28
CA GLU A 341 13.80 -21.53 -3.44
C GLU A 341 13.42 -21.27 -4.91
N PHE A 342 14.26 -20.54 -5.65
CA PHE A 342 13.92 -20.01 -6.97
C PHE A 342 14.76 -20.54 -8.12
N GLY A 343 15.78 -21.36 -7.84
CA GLY A 343 16.64 -21.98 -8.86
C GLY A 343 17.63 -21.05 -9.57
N LEU A 344 17.74 -19.79 -9.14
CA LEU A 344 18.78 -18.84 -9.55
C LEU A 344 19.11 -17.88 -8.40
N SER A 345 20.29 -17.26 -8.43
CA SER A 345 20.69 -16.30 -7.39
C SER A 345 19.94 -14.98 -7.50
N PHE A 346 19.84 -14.24 -6.39
CA PHE A 346 19.20 -12.92 -6.39
C PHE A 346 19.94 -11.93 -7.31
N GLU A 347 21.27 -12.00 -7.35
CA GLU A 347 22.09 -11.19 -8.27
C GLU A 347 21.71 -11.45 -9.74
N LYS A 348 21.51 -12.73 -10.11
CA LYS A 348 21.09 -13.12 -11.46
C LYS A 348 19.70 -12.61 -11.80
N TYR A 349 18.78 -12.68 -10.84
CA TYR A 349 17.44 -12.09 -10.98
C TYR A 349 17.52 -10.58 -11.24
N MET A 350 18.29 -9.85 -10.43
CA MET A 350 18.49 -8.40 -10.60
C MET A 350 19.17 -8.06 -11.93
N SER A 351 20.15 -8.85 -12.36
CA SER A 351 20.79 -8.70 -13.67
C SER A 351 19.80 -8.84 -14.83
N LEU A 352 18.90 -9.83 -14.74
CA LEU A 352 17.83 -10.02 -15.73
C LEU A 352 16.86 -8.83 -15.72
N PHE A 353 16.41 -8.40 -14.55
CA PHE A 353 15.56 -7.22 -14.36
C PHE A 353 16.16 -5.98 -15.05
N HIS A 354 17.42 -5.64 -14.76
CA HIS A 354 18.08 -4.49 -15.35
C HIS A 354 18.25 -4.63 -16.86
N THR A 355 18.59 -5.83 -17.36
CA THR A 355 18.76 -6.06 -18.80
C THR A 355 17.42 -5.92 -19.55
N ALA A 356 16.31 -6.39 -18.98
CA ALA A 356 14.97 -6.24 -19.54
C ALA A 356 14.49 -4.78 -19.51
N TYR A 357 14.73 -4.08 -18.41
CA TYR A 357 14.41 -2.66 -18.25
C TYR A 357 15.19 -1.79 -19.25
N ASP A 358 16.50 -2.00 -19.37
CA ASP A 358 17.35 -1.31 -20.35
C ASP A 358 16.91 -1.58 -21.79
N TYR A 359 16.45 -2.79 -22.08
CA TYR A 359 15.91 -3.13 -23.39
C TYR A 359 14.66 -2.28 -23.69
N ALA A 360 13.72 -2.17 -22.74
CA ALA A 360 12.52 -1.35 -22.89
C ALA A 360 12.88 0.14 -23.14
N LEU A 361 13.81 0.69 -22.35
CA LEU A 361 14.28 2.07 -22.50
C LEU A 361 14.94 2.34 -23.84
N LYS A 362 15.87 1.48 -24.27
CA LYS A 362 16.59 1.65 -25.55
C LYS A 362 15.65 1.62 -26.75
N ASN A 363 14.56 0.85 -26.66
CA ASN A 363 13.55 0.75 -27.71
C ASN A 363 12.43 1.79 -27.57
N GLN A 364 12.44 2.63 -26.52
CA GLN A 364 11.36 3.58 -26.20
C GLN A 364 9.98 2.90 -26.14
N ARG A 365 9.94 1.70 -25.56
CA ARG A 365 8.73 0.88 -25.43
C ARG A 365 8.58 0.43 -23.98
N PRO A 366 7.89 1.20 -23.14
CA PRO A 366 7.69 0.84 -21.73
C PRO A 366 6.87 -0.44 -21.55
N ILE A 367 5.97 -0.75 -22.48
CA ILE A 367 5.27 -2.03 -22.60
C ILE A 367 5.94 -2.84 -23.71
N VAL A 368 6.55 -3.96 -23.35
CA VAL A 368 7.31 -4.81 -24.26
C VAL A 368 6.47 -6.03 -24.62
N LYS A 369 6.35 -6.30 -25.93
CA LYS A 369 5.95 -7.59 -26.51
C LYS A 369 7.13 -8.09 -27.35
N ILE A 370 7.64 -9.26 -27.05
CA ILE A 370 8.80 -9.83 -27.76
C ILE A 370 8.67 -11.36 -27.90
N PRO A 371 9.02 -11.97 -29.05
CA PRO A 371 9.01 -13.42 -29.15
C PRO A 371 9.93 -14.07 -28.11
N LEU A 372 9.50 -15.15 -27.49
CA LEU A 372 10.23 -15.79 -26.38
C LEU A 372 11.67 -16.16 -26.74
N HIS A 373 11.90 -16.65 -27.97
CA HIS A 373 13.23 -16.99 -28.45
C HIS A 373 14.14 -15.75 -28.58
N VAL A 374 13.58 -14.59 -28.94
CA VAL A 374 14.33 -13.33 -29.01
C VAL A 374 14.65 -12.84 -27.61
N PHE A 375 13.70 -12.91 -26.66
CA PHE A 375 13.96 -12.60 -25.25
C PHE A 375 15.09 -13.46 -24.69
N LYS A 376 15.03 -14.78 -24.93
CA LYS A 376 16.06 -15.72 -24.49
C LYS A 376 17.43 -15.36 -25.07
N ASN A 377 17.52 -15.06 -26.36
CA ASN A 377 18.80 -14.79 -27.02
C ASN A 377 19.37 -13.39 -26.73
N GLN A 378 18.51 -12.36 -26.64
CA GLN A 378 18.95 -10.96 -26.57
C GLN A 378 18.95 -10.37 -25.15
N ILE A 379 18.19 -10.95 -24.22
CA ILE A 379 18.03 -10.43 -22.86
C ILE A 379 18.53 -11.48 -21.87
N ALA A 380 17.83 -12.63 -21.75
CA ALA A 380 18.13 -13.59 -20.69
C ALA A 380 19.48 -14.30 -20.87
N GLY A 381 19.86 -14.67 -22.09
CA GLY A 381 21.11 -15.38 -22.38
C GLY A 381 22.38 -14.58 -22.12
N LYS A 382 22.25 -13.27 -21.83
CA LYS A 382 23.37 -12.44 -21.37
C LYS A 382 23.69 -12.63 -19.89
N CYS A 383 22.74 -13.12 -19.10
CA CYS A 383 22.86 -13.22 -17.65
C CYS A 383 22.58 -14.64 -17.11
N LEU A 384 21.75 -15.44 -17.78
CA LEU A 384 21.29 -16.75 -17.32
C LEU A 384 21.85 -17.89 -18.18
N THR A 385 22.15 -19.01 -17.53
CA THR A 385 22.34 -20.34 -18.14
C THR A 385 21.01 -20.96 -18.55
N GLU A 386 21.04 -22.08 -19.28
CA GLU A 386 19.83 -22.83 -19.67
C GLU A 386 19.01 -23.34 -18.47
N GLN A 387 19.69 -23.80 -17.41
CA GLN A 387 19.03 -24.26 -16.19
C GLN A 387 18.38 -23.08 -15.44
N GLU A 388 19.10 -21.97 -15.29
CA GLU A 388 18.57 -20.75 -14.66
C GLU A 388 17.43 -20.13 -15.48
N PHE A 389 17.48 -20.20 -16.81
CA PHE A 389 16.37 -19.77 -17.66
C PHE A 389 15.12 -20.63 -17.45
N SER A 390 15.29 -21.94 -17.27
CA SER A 390 14.18 -22.83 -16.94
C SER A 390 13.56 -22.49 -15.58
N ALA A 391 14.39 -22.21 -14.58
CA ALA A 391 13.95 -21.75 -13.27
C ALA A 391 13.26 -20.37 -13.34
N PHE A 392 13.78 -19.46 -14.16
CA PHE A 392 13.15 -18.17 -14.43
C PHE A 392 11.71 -18.34 -14.97
N MET A 393 11.53 -19.19 -15.98
CA MET A 393 10.21 -19.50 -16.55
C MET A 393 9.28 -20.11 -15.50
N GLU A 394 9.79 -20.99 -14.63
CA GLU A 394 8.99 -21.64 -13.60
C GLU A 394 8.52 -20.68 -12.50
N HIS A 395 9.38 -19.76 -12.06
CA HIS A 395 9.14 -18.97 -10.85
C HIS A 395 8.67 -17.53 -11.09
N TYR A 396 9.02 -16.92 -12.22
CA TYR A 396 8.81 -15.48 -12.46
C TYR A 396 7.94 -15.17 -13.68
N VAL A 397 7.57 -16.18 -14.46
CA VAL A 397 6.70 -16.00 -15.64
C VAL A 397 5.29 -16.47 -15.33
N LEU A 398 4.30 -15.61 -15.59
CA LEU A 398 2.87 -15.94 -15.57
C LEU A 398 2.54 -16.65 -16.88
N GLN A 399 2.08 -17.88 -16.77
CA GLN A 399 1.83 -18.77 -17.91
C GLN A 399 0.75 -19.79 -17.58
N LYS A 400 0.08 -20.31 -18.60
CA LYS A 400 -1.06 -21.23 -18.46
C LYS A 400 -0.76 -22.50 -17.65
N SER A 401 0.47 -22.99 -17.70
CA SER A 401 0.89 -24.20 -16.98
C SER A 401 0.82 -24.06 -15.46
N LEU A 402 0.67 -22.83 -14.94
CA LEU A 402 0.46 -22.58 -13.52
C LEU A 402 -0.94 -22.95 -13.02
N LYS A 403 -1.92 -23.03 -13.93
CA LYS A 403 -3.27 -23.51 -13.59
C LYS A 403 -3.27 -25.04 -13.57
N THR A 404 -2.84 -25.59 -12.44
CA THR A 404 -2.87 -27.04 -12.19
C THR A 404 -3.99 -27.39 -11.23
N GLU A 405 -4.39 -28.67 -11.17
CA GLU A 405 -5.31 -29.17 -10.13
C GLU A 405 -4.76 -28.95 -8.71
N GLU A 406 -3.44 -28.81 -8.57
CA GLU A 406 -2.73 -28.55 -7.32
C GLU A 406 -2.69 -27.06 -6.93
N LEU A 407 -3.17 -26.16 -7.80
CA LEU A 407 -3.22 -24.74 -7.49
C LEU A 407 -4.16 -24.52 -6.30
N LYS A 408 -3.57 -24.06 -5.18
CA LYS A 408 -4.31 -23.85 -3.93
C LYS A 408 -5.52 -22.94 -4.19
N PRO A 409 -6.72 -23.24 -3.63
CA PRO A 409 -7.89 -22.39 -3.79
C PRO A 409 -7.63 -20.92 -3.44
N SER A 410 -6.82 -20.67 -2.40
CA SER A 410 -6.43 -19.32 -1.99
C SER A 410 -5.64 -18.53 -3.04
N ASP A 411 -5.00 -19.20 -4.01
CA ASP A 411 -4.30 -18.55 -5.12
C ASP A 411 -5.24 -18.11 -6.26
N GLN A 412 -6.47 -18.63 -6.27
CA GLN A 412 -7.50 -18.27 -7.25
C GLN A 412 -8.33 -17.06 -6.80
N TRP A 413 -8.22 -16.67 -5.53
CA TRP A 413 -9.00 -15.59 -4.92
C TRP A 413 -8.31 -14.24 -5.06
N LEU A 414 -8.69 -13.49 -6.09
CA LEU A 414 -8.04 -12.23 -6.52
C LEU A 414 -7.87 -11.19 -5.40
N GLN A 415 -8.81 -11.14 -4.46
CA GLN A 415 -8.80 -10.22 -3.32
C GLN A 415 -7.72 -10.54 -2.28
N ARG A 416 -7.09 -11.73 -2.35
CA ARG A 416 -6.03 -12.13 -1.43
C ARG A 416 -4.66 -11.76 -1.99
N TYR A 417 -3.78 -11.34 -1.09
CA TYR A 417 -2.42 -10.93 -1.41
C TYR A 417 -1.45 -12.11 -1.39
N ASN A 418 -0.24 -11.88 -1.93
CA ASN A 418 0.86 -12.83 -1.93
C ASN A 418 0.49 -14.15 -2.61
N ARG A 419 -0.28 -14.10 -3.70
CA ARG A 419 -0.67 -15.30 -4.48
C ARG A 419 0.46 -15.75 -5.39
N SER A 420 0.59 -17.06 -5.60
CA SER A 420 1.70 -17.62 -6.40
C SER A 420 1.59 -17.32 -7.89
N VAL A 421 0.40 -16.95 -8.36
CA VAL A 421 0.09 -16.61 -9.75
C VAL A 421 -0.11 -15.11 -9.97
N GLN A 422 0.04 -14.30 -8.93
CA GLN A 422 -0.17 -12.86 -9.03
C GLN A 422 0.85 -12.23 -9.98
N LEU A 423 0.40 -11.27 -10.81
CA LEU A 423 1.28 -10.54 -11.74
C LEU A 423 2.51 -9.93 -11.03
N THR A 424 2.34 -9.37 -9.83
CA THR A 424 3.45 -8.81 -9.03
C THR A 424 4.43 -9.85 -8.48
N ALA A 425 4.06 -11.14 -8.44
CA ALA A 425 5.00 -12.23 -8.17
C ALA A 425 5.64 -12.76 -9.47
N ARG A 426 5.02 -12.49 -10.62
CA ARG A 426 5.39 -13.02 -11.93
C ARG A 426 5.26 -11.95 -13.02
N PRO A 427 6.17 -10.95 -13.04
CA PRO A 427 5.97 -9.73 -13.82
C PRO A 427 6.20 -9.89 -15.33
N TRP A 428 6.63 -11.07 -15.76
CA TRP A 428 6.67 -11.45 -17.17
C TRP A 428 5.48 -12.35 -17.49
N VAL A 429 4.80 -12.09 -18.60
CA VAL A 429 3.61 -12.83 -19.03
C VAL A 429 3.92 -13.56 -20.33
N LEU A 430 3.70 -14.87 -20.39
CA LEU A 430 3.83 -15.66 -21.61
C LEU A 430 2.46 -15.86 -22.25
N PHE A 431 2.30 -15.33 -23.47
CA PHE A 431 1.07 -15.48 -24.26
C PHE A 431 1.43 -15.65 -25.74
N GLU A 432 0.85 -16.66 -26.40
CA GLU A 432 1.06 -16.95 -27.84
C GLU A 432 2.53 -16.94 -28.32
N GLY A 433 3.43 -17.51 -27.51
CA GLY A 433 4.86 -17.56 -27.83
C GLY A 433 5.62 -16.24 -27.70
N ASN A 434 4.95 -15.18 -27.26
CA ASN A 434 5.53 -13.89 -26.91
C ASN A 434 5.60 -13.72 -25.40
N LEU A 435 6.67 -13.07 -24.94
CA LEU A 435 6.81 -12.61 -23.57
C LEU A 435 6.43 -11.13 -23.51
N TYR A 436 5.57 -10.78 -22.55
CA TYR A 436 5.14 -9.43 -22.27
C TYR A 436 5.65 -9.00 -20.89
N PHE A 437 6.02 -7.73 -20.76
CA PHE A 437 6.33 -7.11 -19.46
C PHE A 437 6.27 -5.60 -19.60
N THR A 438 6.14 -4.89 -18.48
CA THR A 438 6.28 -3.43 -18.46
C THR A 438 7.38 -3.00 -17.51
N THR A 439 8.01 -1.86 -17.78
CA THR A 439 9.05 -1.31 -16.90
C THR A 439 8.53 -1.12 -15.47
N LYS A 440 7.28 -0.66 -15.29
CA LYS A 440 6.67 -0.45 -13.97
C LYS A 440 6.31 -1.74 -13.26
N THR A 441 5.78 -2.73 -13.98
CA THR A 441 5.46 -4.06 -13.41
C THR A 441 6.73 -4.73 -12.89
N LEU A 442 7.83 -4.64 -13.62
CA LEU A 442 9.14 -5.16 -13.20
C LEU A 442 9.64 -4.47 -11.92
N CYS A 443 9.52 -3.14 -11.84
CA CYS A 443 9.92 -2.37 -10.67
C CYS A 443 9.05 -2.70 -9.45
N GLU A 444 7.72 -2.67 -9.60
CA GLU A 444 6.76 -2.96 -8.52
C GLU A 444 6.97 -4.38 -7.99
N SER A 445 7.12 -5.36 -8.90
CA SER A 445 7.38 -6.75 -8.54
C SER A 445 8.66 -6.94 -7.72
N THR A 446 9.75 -6.27 -8.11
CA THR A 446 11.02 -6.32 -7.37
C THR A 446 10.90 -5.66 -5.99
N MET A 447 10.19 -4.52 -5.90
CA MET A 447 9.92 -3.87 -4.62
C MET A 447 9.11 -4.77 -3.68
N ILE A 448 8.03 -5.38 -4.20
CA ILE A 448 7.18 -6.30 -3.45
C ILE A 448 7.95 -7.56 -3.02
N LEU A 449 8.83 -8.10 -3.86
CA LEU A 449 9.68 -9.23 -3.51
C LEU A 449 10.61 -8.89 -2.34
N MET A 450 11.30 -7.75 -2.42
CA MET A 450 12.19 -7.27 -1.36
C MET A 450 11.45 -7.02 -0.05
N GLU A 451 10.28 -6.42 -0.14
CA GLU A 451 9.40 -6.20 1.01
C GLU A 451 8.98 -7.54 1.65
N ARG A 452 8.57 -8.53 0.86
CA ARG A 452 8.17 -9.87 1.36
C ARG A 452 9.34 -10.62 1.99
N LEU A 453 10.54 -10.47 1.44
CA LEU A 453 11.77 -11.05 2.01
C LEU A 453 12.09 -10.40 3.37
N SER A 454 12.14 -9.07 3.42
CA SER A 454 12.44 -8.31 4.64
C SER A 454 11.41 -8.52 5.74
N ASN A 455 10.14 -8.60 5.37
CA ASN A 455 9.04 -8.86 6.31
C ASN A 455 8.94 -10.33 6.75
N GLY A 456 9.69 -11.25 6.13
CA GLY A 456 9.59 -12.68 6.39
C GLY A 456 8.24 -13.29 5.98
N THR A 457 7.60 -12.74 4.95
CA THR A 457 6.29 -13.15 4.42
C THR A 457 6.37 -13.81 3.04
N ILE A 458 7.57 -13.90 2.45
CA ILE A 458 7.78 -14.64 1.20
C ILE A 458 7.27 -16.07 1.34
N ARG A 459 6.62 -16.57 0.29
CA ARG A 459 6.23 -17.98 0.23
C ARG A 459 7.47 -18.86 0.17
N LYS A 460 7.41 -19.95 0.91
CA LYS A 460 8.53 -20.87 1.11
C LYS A 460 8.14 -22.28 0.70
N ARG A 461 9.00 -22.92 -0.08
CA ARG A 461 8.90 -24.31 -0.54
C ARG A 461 10.13 -25.11 -0.11
N SER A 462 11.30 -24.48 -0.09
CA SER A 462 12.56 -25.06 0.34
C SER A 462 12.73 -25.02 1.87
N LYS A 463 13.56 -25.93 2.39
CA LYS A 463 13.89 -25.97 3.83
C LYS A 463 14.75 -24.78 4.23
N GLU A 464 15.64 -24.38 3.34
CA GLU A 464 16.59 -23.28 3.47
C GLU A 464 15.85 -21.95 3.58
N MET A 465 14.92 -21.66 2.66
CA MET A 465 14.08 -20.46 2.76
C MET A 465 13.18 -20.48 3.99
N ASN A 466 12.66 -21.65 4.38
CA ASN A 466 11.88 -21.75 5.63
C ASN A 466 12.71 -21.39 6.87
N SER A 467 13.95 -21.88 6.95
CA SER A 467 14.86 -21.57 8.05
C SER A 467 15.25 -20.09 8.05
N PHE A 468 15.57 -19.55 6.88
CA PHE A 468 15.95 -18.16 6.70
C PHE A 468 14.83 -17.20 7.14
N VAL A 469 13.61 -17.42 6.65
CA VAL A 469 12.42 -16.63 7.03
C VAL A 469 12.09 -16.75 8.53
N ALA A 470 12.30 -17.92 9.14
CA ALA A 470 12.13 -18.08 10.58
C ALA A 470 13.16 -17.24 11.38
N GLY A 471 14.40 -17.18 10.89
CA GLY A 471 15.45 -16.30 11.43
C GLY A 471 15.07 -14.83 11.36
N ILE A 472 14.61 -14.36 10.19
CA ILE A 472 14.13 -12.98 10.01
C ILE A 472 13.01 -12.64 10.99
N ASN A 473 11.98 -13.49 11.11
CA ASN A 473 10.86 -13.21 11.99
C ASN A 473 11.26 -13.13 13.48
N LYS A 474 12.27 -13.92 13.89
CA LYS A 474 12.84 -13.84 15.24
C LYS A 474 13.60 -12.53 15.44
N GLU A 475 14.49 -12.20 14.51
CA GLU A 475 15.34 -11.01 14.60
C GLU A 475 14.51 -9.72 14.60
N LYS A 476 13.50 -9.66 13.72
CA LYS A 476 12.57 -8.55 13.63
C LYS A 476 11.81 -8.31 14.94
N GLY A 477 11.29 -9.37 15.57
CA GLY A 477 10.60 -9.25 16.86
C GLY A 477 11.53 -8.77 17.99
N HIS A 478 12.76 -9.27 18.02
CA HIS A 478 13.76 -8.82 18.99
C HIS A 478 14.16 -7.36 18.76
N LEU A 479 14.43 -6.97 17.51
CA LEU A 479 14.76 -5.59 17.12
C LEU A 479 13.66 -4.61 17.54
N PHE A 480 12.39 -4.95 17.29
CA PHE A 480 11.28 -4.09 17.71
C PHE A 480 11.25 -3.89 19.24
N THR A 481 11.43 -4.96 20.00
CA THR A 481 11.50 -4.92 21.47
C THR A 481 12.63 -4.01 21.95
N MET A 482 13.82 -4.16 21.37
CA MET A 482 14.99 -3.33 21.71
C MET A 482 14.78 -1.86 21.34
N ASN A 483 14.21 -1.58 20.16
CA ASN A 483 13.93 -0.22 19.72
C ASN A 483 12.97 0.52 20.66
N VAL A 484 11.90 -0.14 21.10
CA VAL A 484 10.94 0.45 22.05
C VAL A 484 11.60 0.70 23.41
N SER A 485 12.42 -0.24 23.90
CA SER A 485 13.14 -0.05 25.15
C SER A 485 14.13 1.13 25.07
N ASP A 486 14.94 1.17 24.01
CA ASP A 486 15.90 2.25 23.77
C ASP A 486 15.21 3.60 23.58
N TYR A 487 14.02 3.62 22.99
CA TYR A 487 13.20 4.82 22.90
C TYR A 487 12.87 5.38 24.29
N TYR A 488 12.35 4.56 25.21
CA TYR A 488 12.05 5.01 26.57
C TYR A 488 13.30 5.38 27.37
N LYS A 489 14.43 4.68 27.17
CA LYS A 489 15.71 5.05 27.80
C LYS A 489 16.16 6.44 27.36
N LYS A 490 16.02 6.76 26.06
CA LYS A 490 16.37 8.07 25.49
C LYS A 490 15.46 9.20 25.99
N LEU A 491 14.17 8.92 26.20
CA LEU A 491 13.25 9.90 26.80
C LEU A 491 13.67 10.29 28.23
N ASN A 492 14.37 9.40 28.94
CA ASN A 492 14.93 9.64 30.27
C ASN A 492 13.90 10.23 31.25
N ILE A 493 12.73 9.60 31.30
CA ILE A 493 11.60 10.07 32.12
C ILE A 493 11.95 9.89 33.60
N GLU A 494 11.86 10.97 34.36
CA GLU A 494 12.22 10.96 35.77
C GLU A 494 11.41 9.93 36.57
N GLY A 495 12.11 9.10 37.35
CA GLY A 495 11.49 8.08 38.19
C GLY A 495 10.92 6.87 37.42
N VAL A 496 11.25 6.71 36.13
CA VAL A 496 10.91 5.52 35.34
C VAL A 496 12.11 4.60 35.20
N TYR A 497 11.93 3.33 35.56
CA TYR A 497 12.92 2.26 35.41
C TYR A 497 12.51 1.33 34.29
N ILE A 498 13.48 0.90 33.49
CA ILE A 498 13.25 0.14 32.26
C ILE A 498 14.04 -1.15 32.32
N ASN A 499 13.38 -2.28 32.06
CA ASN A 499 14.01 -3.58 31.92
C ASN A 499 13.45 -4.31 30.68
N GLU A 500 14.28 -5.14 30.06
CA GLU A 500 13.95 -5.91 28.86
C GLU A 500 13.87 -7.39 29.18
N GLU A 501 13.05 -8.12 28.42
CA GLU A 501 12.97 -9.59 28.42
C GLU A 501 12.91 -10.19 29.84
N VAL A 502 12.03 -9.61 30.67
CA VAL A 502 11.91 -9.91 32.10
C VAL A 502 11.17 -11.22 32.32
N ALA A 503 11.91 -12.27 32.67
CA ALA A 503 11.36 -13.61 32.82
C ALA A 503 10.41 -13.79 34.01
N VAL A 504 9.21 -14.31 33.75
CA VAL A 504 8.17 -14.67 34.72
C VAL A 504 8.05 -16.19 34.82
N LYS A 505 9.00 -16.82 35.52
CA LYS A 505 9.11 -18.28 35.62
C LYS A 505 9.84 -18.73 36.88
N PRO A 506 9.73 -20.02 37.28
CA PRO A 506 10.36 -20.52 38.48
C PRO A 506 11.87 -20.25 38.51
N GLY A 507 12.37 -19.78 39.67
CA GLY A 507 13.77 -19.48 39.91
C GLY A 507 14.28 -18.16 39.33
N LYS A 508 13.44 -17.35 38.68
CA LYS A 508 13.78 -15.98 38.24
C LYS A 508 13.30 -14.94 39.27
N TRP A 509 13.64 -13.66 39.05
CA TRP A 509 13.26 -12.59 39.99
C TRP A 509 11.73 -12.48 40.12
N LEU A 510 11.01 -12.60 39.02
CA LEU A 510 9.57 -12.84 39.01
C LEU A 510 9.31 -14.35 39.09
N ASN A 511 9.40 -14.88 40.29
CA ASN A 511 9.34 -16.31 40.60
C ASN A 511 7.90 -16.85 40.58
N ALA A 512 7.32 -17.00 39.39
CA ALA A 512 6.03 -17.66 39.22
C ALA A 512 6.14 -19.18 39.43
N ASP A 513 5.02 -19.83 39.79
CA ASP A 513 4.97 -21.29 40.01
C ASP A 513 5.09 -22.10 38.70
N SER A 514 4.90 -21.46 37.55
CA SER A 514 5.01 -22.03 36.21
C SER A 514 5.65 -21.04 35.25
N ASP A 515 6.12 -21.52 34.10
CA ASP A 515 6.64 -20.64 33.04
C ASP A 515 5.48 -19.86 32.39
N LEU A 516 5.42 -18.55 32.65
CA LEU A 516 4.45 -17.62 32.07
C LEU A 516 5.05 -16.81 30.91
N GLY A 517 6.27 -17.16 30.47
CA GLY A 517 7.03 -16.42 29.47
C GLY A 517 7.76 -15.22 30.07
N ASP A 518 8.21 -14.33 29.18
CA ASP A 518 9.00 -13.15 29.53
C ASP A 518 8.16 -11.89 29.24
N ILE A 519 8.27 -10.84 30.04
CA ILE A 519 7.72 -9.51 29.73
C ILE A 519 8.71 -8.83 28.79
N ASP A 520 8.32 -8.53 27.56
CA ASP A 520 9.23 -7.98 26.55
C ASP A 520 9.86 -6.67 27.05
N ILE A 521 9.05 -5.75 27.59
CA ILE A 521 9.52 -4.50 28.19
C ILE A 521 8.75 -4.21 29.48
N LEU A 522 9.49 -3.96 30.56
CA LEU A 522 8.97 -3.61 31.87
C LEU A 522 9.33 -2.16 32.19
N LEU A 523 8.32 -1.31 32.37
CA LEU A 523 8.47 0.05 32.87
C LEU A 523 7.94 0.14 34.31
N ILE A 524 8.71 0.71 35.24
CA ILE A 524 8.24 0.98 36.61
C ILE A 524 8.34 2.49 36.86
N ASN A 525 7.19 3.15 36.96
CA ASN A 525 7.05 4.58 37.22
C ASN A 525 6.82 4.81 38.71
N ILE A 526 7.83 5.31 39.43
CA ILE A 526 7.74 5.59 40.86
C ILE A 526 6.73 6.69 41.17
N PRO A 527 6.77 7.89 40.53
CA PRO A 527 5.83 8.97 40.84
C PRO A 527 4.36 8.57 40.71
N ARG A 528 4.03 7.78 39.69
CA ARG A 528 2.65 7.31 39.44
C ARG A 528 2.28 6.02 40.17
N LYS A 529 3.25 5.37 40.83
CA LYS A 529 3.08 4.04 41.43
C LYS A 529 2.48 3.04 40.43
N LEU A 530 3.08 2.98 39.25
CA LEU A 530 2.57 2.17 38.13
C LEU A 530 3.66 1.28 37.58
N ILE A 531 3.33 0.01 37.39
CA ILE A 531 4.13 -1.00 36.68
C ILE A 531 3.45 -1.23 35.34
N VAL A 532 4.17 -1.03 34.25
CA VAL A 532 3.67 -1.27 32.89
C VAL A 532 4.42 -2.45 32.31
N CYS A 533 3.68 -3.51 31.97
CA CYS A 533 4.18 -4.68 31.27
C CYS A 533 3.80 -4.56 29.79
N ILE A 534 4.76 -4.39 28.90
CA ILE A 534 4.53 -4.29 27.46
C ILE A 534 4.87 -5.64 26.83
N GLU A 535 3.91 -6.21 26.10
CA GLU A 535 4.14 -7.28 25.11
C GLU A 535 4.28 -6.62 23.74
N ALA A 536 5.42 -6.79 23.07
CA ALA A 536 5.74 -6.17 21.80
C ALA A 536 5.68 -7.19 20.65
N LYS A 537 4.88 -6.91 19.61
CA LYS A 537 4.74 -7.77 18.43
C LYS A 537 4.96 -7.01 17.14
N ASP A 538 5.92 -7.45 16.35
CA ASP A 538 6.09 -6.95 14.98
C ASP A 538 5.21 -7.74 13.99
N PHE A 539 3.90 -7.46 14.04
CA PHE A 539 3.00 -7.92 13.00
C PHE A 539 3.10 -7.06 11.75
N VAL A 540 3.20 -7.73 10.61
CA VAL A 540 3.16 -7.11 9.29
C VAL A 540 1.81 -6.44 9.09
N GLU A 541 1.83 -5.25 8.50
CA GLU A 541 0.64 -4.50 8.09
C GLU A 541 -0.29 -5.36 7.22
N SER A 542 -1.59 -5.33 7.51
CA SER A 542 -2.57 -6.10 6.73
C SER A 542 -2.94 -5.33 5.46
N ARG A 543 -2.83 -5.96 4.29
CA ARG A 543 -3.14 -5.32 3.00
C ARG A 543 -4.52 -5.66 2.48
N THR A 544 -5.09 -6.73 3.00
CA THR A 544 -6.39 -7.28 2.58
C THR A 544 -7.26 -7.58 3.78
N VAL A 545 -8.58 -7.61 3.56
CA VAL A 545 -9.56 -8.00 4.60
C VAL A 545 -9.22 -9.38 5.17
N TYR A 546 -8.78 -10.30 4.30
CA TYR A 546 -8.33 -11.62 4.74
C TYR A 546 -7.16 -11.56 5.72
N GLU A 547 -6.09 -10.81 5.41
CA GLU A 547 -4.93 -10.68 6.30
C GLU A 547 -5.29 -10.03 7.64
N LEU A 548 -6.17 -9.02 7.61
CA LEU A 548 -6.66 -8.35 8.82
C LEU A 548 -7.39 -9.33 9.74
N ILE A 549 -8.29 -10.14 9.17
CA ILE A 549 -9.00 -11.22 9.88
C ILE A 549 -8.01 -12.28 10.41
N GLN A 550 -7.01 -12.68 9.63
CA GLN A 550 -6.03 -13.67 10.09
C GLN A 550 -5.16 -13.13 11.23
N GLN A 551 -4.78 -11.85 11.17
CA GLN A 551 -4.02 -11.19 12.21
C GLN A 551 -4.84 -11.13 13.51
N ASP A 552 -6.10 -10.70 13.44
CA ASP A 552 -7.01 -10.68 14.58
C ASP A 552 -7.18 -12.07 15.22
N ARG A 553 -7.48 -13.09 14.39
CA ARG A 553 -7.57 -14.48 14.85
C ARG A 553 -6.28 -14.95 15.51
N LYS A 554 -5.11 -14.58 14.97
CA LYS A 554 -3.82 -14.94 15.58
C LYS A 554 -3.68 -14.30 16.96
N ILE A 555 -4.02 -13.02 17.10
CA ILE A 555 -4.00 -12.31 18.38
C ILE A 555 -4.89 -13.04 19.39
N VAL A 556 -6.17 -13.22 19.07
CA VAL A 556 -7.17 -13.80 19.97
C VAL A 556 -6.83 -15.25 20.35
N THR A 557 -6.48 -16.09 19.37
CA THR A 557 -6.36 -17.55 19.60
C THR A 557 -4.97 -18.01 20.06
N LYS A 558 -3.90 -17.24 19.79
CA LYS A 558 -2.52 -17.67 20.07
C LYS A 558 -1.78 -16.79 21.05
N GLU A 559 -1.96 -15.48 20.99
CA GLU A 559 -1.14 -14.56 21.77
C GLU A 559 -1.83 -14.17 23.08
N LEU A 560 -3.12 -13.83 23.01
CA LEU A 560 -3.83 -13.16 24.11
C LEU A 560 -3.93 -14.02 25.38
N ALA A 561 -4.16 -15.32 25.25
CA ALA A 561 -4.27 -16.23 26.40
C ALA A 561 -2.99 -16.31 27.24
N HIS A 562 -1.81 -16.09 26.64
CA HIS A 562 -0.55 -16.03 27.38
C HIS A 562 -0.39 -14.68 28.08
N VAL A 563 -0.72 -13.60 27.38
CA VAL A 563 -0.64 -12.24 27.92
C VAL A 563 -1.59 -12.05 29.10
N VAL A 564 -2.85 -12.51 29.01
CA VAL A 564 -3.83 -12.43 30.10
C VAL A 564 -3.37 -13.20 31.34
N ARG A 565 -2.88 -14.44 31.18
CA ARG A 565 -2.37 -15.22 32.33
C ARG A 565 -1.20 -14.54 33.02
N ARG A 566 -0.31 -13.92 32.25
CA ARG A 566 0.84 -13.19 32.79
C ARG A 566 0.41 -11.88 33.46
N ASP A 567 -0.54 -11.15 32.87
CA ASP A 567 -1.15 -9.94 33.45
C ASP A 567 -1.79 -10.23 34.82
N GLU A 568 -2.63 -11.26 34.90
CA GLU A 568 -3.25 -11.68 36.16
C GLU A 568 -2.23 -12.03 37.23
N TRP A 569 -1.15 -12.72 36.86
CA TRP A 569 -0.08 -13.05 37.79
C TRP A 569 0.64 -11.78 38.27
N CYS A 570 0.99 -10.87 37.37
CA CYS A 570 1.68 -9.63 37.73
C CYS A 570 0.82 -8.77 38.68
N LYS A 571 -0.48 -8.62 38.38
CA LYS A 571 -1.45 -7.91 39.24
C LYS A 571 -1.56 -8.52 40.64
N LYS A 572 -1.44 -9.84 40.78
CA LYS A 572 -1.49 -10.55 42.08
C LYS A 572 -0.16 -10.51 42.84
N ASN A 573 0.97 -10.26 42.17
CA ASN A 573 2.33 -10.42 42.70
C ASN A 573 3.16 -9.12 42.67
N ILE A 574 2.54 -7.98 42.94
CA ILE A 574 3.16 -6.64 42.86
C ILE A 574 4.47 -6.53 43.65
N LEU A 575 4.56 -7.13 44.83
CA LEU A 575 5.77 -7.07 45.66
C LEU A 575 6.98 -7.79 45.03
N SER A 576 6.76 -8.71 44.08
CA SER A 576 7.87 -9.37 43.36
C SER A 576 8.71 -8.37 42.56
N PHE A 577 8.11 -7.23 42.15
CA PHE A 577 8.82 -6.19 41.41
C PHE A 577 9.79 -5.36 42.28
N GLN A 578 9.79 -5.52 43.60
CA GLN A 578 10.81 -4.93 44.50
C GLN A 578 12.24 -5.37 44.16
N LYS A 579 12.38 -6.50 43.47
CA LYS A 579 13.67 -6.99 42.96
C LYS A 579 14.26 -6.09 41.87
N TYR A 580 13.42 -5.35 41.16
CA TYR A 580 13.83 -4.40 40.13
C TYR A 580 13.93 -2.97 40.69
N VAL A 581 12.95 -2.58 41.52
CA VAL A 581 12.88 -1.24 42.14
C VAL A 581 12.41 -1.38 43.58
N GLU A 582 13.30 -1.13 44.55
CA GLU A 582 13.04 -1.31 45.98
C GLU A 582 11.82 -0.51 46.49
N ALA A 583 11.53 0.65 45.89
CA ALA A 583 10.42 1.52 46.25
C ALA A 583 9.02 0.95 45.94
N VAL A 584 8.92 -0.15 45.18
CA VAL A 584 7.64 -0.80 44.88
C VAL A 584 6.99 -1.31 46.16
N ASP A 585 5.71 -1.03 46.34
CA ASP A 585 4.92 -1.50 47.47
C ASP A 585 3.51 -1.96 47.00
N LYS A 586 2.64 -2.35 47.94
CA LYS A 586 1.28 -2.82 47.64
C LYS A 586 0.35 -1.76 47.05
N THR A 587 0.74 -0.48 47.07
CA THR A 587 -0.05 0.61 46.52
C THR A 587 0.22 0.86 45.03
N TYR A 588 1.22 0.17 44.46
CA TYR A 588 1.41 0.18 43.02
C TYR A 588 0.27 -0.52 42.31
N THR A 589 0.05 -0.15 41.05
CA THR A 589 -0.86 -0.85 40.13
C THR A 589 -0.07 -1.44 38.97
N VAL A 590 -0.63 -2.47 38.33
CA VAL A 590 -0.03 -3.10 37.15
C VAL A 590 -0.97 -2.90 35.96
N LYS A 591 -0.42 -2.45 34.84
CA LYS A 591 -1.08 -2.31 33.55
C LYS A 591 -0.33 -3.13 32.51
N THR A 592 -1.06 -3.88 31.69
CA THR A 592 -0.47 -4.60 30.54
C THR A 592 -0.86 -3.93 29.24
N ILE A 593 0.11 -3.77 28.35
CA ILE A 593 -0.05 -3.20 27.01
C ILE A 593 0.35 -4.24 25.99
N PHE A 594 -0.53 -4.46 25.01
CA PHE A 594 -0.21 -5.22 23.80
C PHE A 594 0.16 -4.22 22.71
N LEU A 595 1.47 -4.09 22.46
CA LEU A 595 2.04 -3.14 21.52
C LEU A 595 2.36 -3.83 20.19
N THR A 596 1.84 -3.31 19.10
CA THR A 596 2.19 -3.77 17.75
C THR A 596 3.03 -2.73 17.00
N TYR A 597 3.89 -3.16 16.08
CA TYR A 597 4.62 -2.19 15.23
C TYR A 597 3.62 -1.37 14.39
N ASN A 598 2.79 -2.08 13.62
CA ASN A 598 1.72 -1.48 12.81
C ASN A 598 0.40 -1.40 13.60
N GLU A 599 -0.60 -0.74 13.03
CA GLU A 599 -1.97 -0.71 13.54
C GLU A 599 -2.49 -2.13 13.83
N SER A 600 -3.03 -2.34 15.04
CA SER A 600 -3.48 -3.66 15.51
C SER A 600 -4.86 -4.02 14.94
N ALA A 601 -4.97 -5.19 14.30
CA ALA A 601 -6.26 -5.71 13.84
C ALA A 601 -7.32 -5.83 14.94
N TYR A 602 -6.90 -6.08 16.20
CA TYR A 602 -7.80 -6.29 17.33
C TYR A 602 -8.78 -5.14 17.54
N ASN A 603 -8.35 -3.90 17.27
CA ASN A 603 -9.15 -2.68 17.44
C ASN A 603 -10.34 -2.57 16.47
N TYR A 604 -10.40 -3.42 15.44
CA TYR A 604 -11.35 -3.31 14.33
C TYR A 604 -12.40 -4.43 14.32
N PHE A 605 -12.41 -5.30 15.33
CA PHE A 605 -13.38 -6.39 15.46
C PHE A 605 -14.14 -6.36 16.80
N GLU A 606 -15.29 -7.01 16.83
CA GLU A 606 -16.01 -7.28 18.09
C GLU A 606 -15.53 -8.59 18.67
N HIS A 607 -15.26 -8.58 19.98
CA HIS A 607 -14.77 -9.72 20.73
C HIS A 607 -15.79 -10.09 21.81
N GLU A 608 -16.07 -11.38 21.96
CA GLU A 608 -17.00 -11.90 22.98
C GLU A 608 -16.48 -11.63 24.40
N GLU A 609 -15.18 -11.80 24.60
CA GLU A 609 -14.50 -11.51 25.88
C GLU A 609 -13.70 -10.22 25.77
N LYS A 610 -14.12 -9.19 26.52
CA LYS A 610 -13.32 -7.98 26.68
C LYS A 610 -12.21 -8.25 27.68
N VAL A 611 -10.97 -8.13 27.23
CA VAL A 611 -9.78 -8.19 28.10
C VAL A 611 -9.43 -6.80 28.62
N ASP A 612 -8.94 -6.74 29.85
CA ASP A 612 -8.39 -5.52 30.47
C ASP A 612 -6.91 -5.34 30.06
N ILE A 613 -6.68 -5.28 28.75
CA ILE A 613 -5.38 -5.06 28.12
C ILE A 613 -5.51 -3.92 27.12
N LEU A 614 -4.61 -2.95 27.19
CA LEU A 614 -4.59 -1.83 26.27
C LEU A 614 -3.83 -2.23 25.00
N PHE A 615 -4.46 -2.06 23.83
CA PHE A 615 -3.82 -2.29 22.53
C PHE A 615 -3.33 -0.97 21.96
N LEU A 616 -2.03 -0.88 21.68
CA LEU A 616 -1.39 0.28 21.07
C LEU A 616 -0.55 -0.15 19.87
N SER A 617 -0.33 0.79 18.97
CA SER A 617 0.67 0.71 17.90
C SER A 617 1.94 1.49 18.27
N ALA A 618 3.03 1.27 17.54
CA ALA A 618 4.23 2.09 17.68
C ALA A 618 3.97 3.56 17.37
N ILE A 619 3.04 3.85 16.45
CA ILE A 619 2.61 5.22 16.14
C ILE A 619 2.01 5.91 17.37
N ASP A 620 1.18 5.22 18.14
CA ASP A 620 0.58 5.80 19.36
C ASP A 620 1.67 6.21 20.38
N LEU A 621 2.77 5.45 20.44
CA LEU A 621 3.91 5.78 21.31
C LEU A 621 4.70 6.99 20.82
N ILE A 622 4.88 7.14 19.51
CA ILE A 622 5.57 8.31 18.94
C ILE A 622 4.71 9.57 19.11
N GLU A 623 3.40 9.47 18.89
CA GLU A 623 2.47 10.60 19.05
C GLU A 623 2.35 11.04 20.52
N ASN A 624 2.24 10.09 21.44
CA ASN A 624 2.18 10.36 22.87
C ASN A 624 2.96 9.31 23.68
N PRO A 625 4.23 9.57 24.02
CA PRO A 625 5.04 8.61 24.76
C PRO A 625 4.55 8.35 26.18
N MET A 626 3.69 9.22 26.71
CA MET A 626 3.15 9.09 28.06
C MET A 626 1.89 8.23 28.12
N VAL A 627 1.30 7.88 26.98
CA VAL A 627 0.05 7.07 26.88
C VAL A 627 0.16 5.72 27.61
N VAL A 628 1.37 5.17 27.74
CA VAL A 628 1.59 3.92 28.46
C VAL A 628 1.34 4.05 29.97
N PHE A 629 1.41 5.26 30.51
CA PHE A 629 1.24 5.56 31.92
C PHE A 629 -0.10 6.20 32.30
N ASP A 630 -0.93 6.53 31.31
CA ASP A 630 -2.28 7.04 31.49
C ASP A 630 -3.26 5.89 31.75
#